data_AF-X5RSR4-F1
#
_entry.id   AF-X5RSR4-F1
#
_cell.length_a   1.000
_cell.length_b   1.000
_cell.length_c   1.000
_cell.angle_alpha   90.00
_cell.angle_beta   90.00
_cell.angle_gamma   90.00
#
_symmetry.space_group_name_H-M   'P 1'
#
loop_
_entity.id
_entity.type
_entity.pdbx_description
1 polymer ?
#
loop_
_entity_poly.entity_id
_entity_poly.type
_entity_poly.pdbx_seq_one_letter_code
_entity_poly.pdbx_strand_id
1 'polypeptide(L)'
;MHSQGAVLPVLTYLFHRLEDRFDGRPTLLMLDEAWVYLDNPLFAARIREWLKVLRKKNVSVIFATQSLADITGSSIAPAIIESCPQRIFLPNDRAVEPQARAAYERFGLNERQIELVARATPKRHYYLQSRRGNRLFELGLGPIALALCGASDPAAQTLIDNILSEEGRGSFAARFFSARGLDWAAELLQQFPQPNKEQSS
;
A
#
# COMPACT_ATOMS: atom_id res chain seq x y z
N MET A 1 8.42 24.53 -11.60
CA MET A 1 8.30 24.29 -13.06
C MET A 1 7.62 22.94 -13.28
N HIS A 2 6.30 22.92 -13.52
CA HIS A 2 5.61 21.73 -14.01
C HIS A 2 5.65 21.76 -15.53
N SER A 3 6.61 21.09 -16.14
CA SER A 3 6.65 20.92 -17.60
C SER A 3 5.59 19.90 -17.97
N GLN A 4 4.36 20.36 -18.26
CA GLN A 4 3.27 19.49 -18.73
C GLN A 4 3.67 18.65 -19.94
N GLY A 5 4.59 19.15 -20.78
CA GLY A 5 5.10 18.43 -21.95
C GLY A 5 5.99 17.21 -21.63
N ALA A 6 6.66 17.19 -20.47
CA ALA A 6 7.54 16.08 -20.08
C ALA A 6 6.79 14.94 -19.37
N VAL A 7 5.61 15.21 -18.82
CA VAL A 7 4.82 14.22 -18.04
C VAL A 7 4.47 13.01 -18.90
N LEU A 8 4.00 13.22 -20.13
CA LEU A 8 3.52 12.14 -20.97
C LEU A 8 4.64 11.19 -21.45
N PRO A 9 5.78 11.67 -21.99
CA PRO A 9 6.91 10.80 -22.34
C PRO A 9 7.43 10.01 -21.13
N VAL A 10 7.53 10.65 -19.97
CA VAL A 10 7.99 10.00 -18.73
C VAL A 10 7.03 8.89 -18.30
N LEU A 11 5.72 9.17 -18.22
CA LEU A 11 4.73 8.16 -17.84
C LEU A 11 4.72 6.98 -18.82
N THR A 12 4.79 7.27 -20.13
CA THR A 12 4.82 6.23 -21.17
C THR A 12 6.06 5.34 -21.02
N TYR A 13 7.23 5.94 -20.78
CA TYR A 13 8.45 5.18 -20.54
C TYR A 13 8.39 4.37 -19.24
N LEU A 14 7.86 4.93 -18.16
CA LEU A 14 7.65 4.19 -16.91
C LEU A 14 6.75 2.97 -17.12
N PHE A 15 5.66 3.12 -17.90
CA PHE A 15 4.78 2.01 -18.25
C PHE A 15 5.49 0.93 -19.05
N HIS A 16 6.29 1.30 -20.06
CA HIS A 16 7.12 0.35 -20.81
C HIS A 16 8.05 -0.43 -19.87
N ARG A 17 8.78 0.25 -18.98
CA ARG A 17 9.72 -0.39 -18.05
C ARG A 17 9.04 -1.28 -17.02
N LEU A 18 7.81 -0.97 -16.61
CA LEU A 18 7.02 -1.83 -15.75
C LEU A 18 6.54 -3.07 -16.49
N GLU A 19 6.04 -2.91 -17.72
CA GLU A 19 5.57 -4.03 -18.54
C GLU A 19 6.68 -5.02 -18.87
N ASP A 20 7.91 -4.55 -19.13
CA ASP A 20 9.10 -5.38 -19.31
C ASP A 20 9.43 -6.25 -18.09
N ARG A 21 9.07 -5.79 -16.89
CA ARG A 21 9.35 -6.47 -15.61
C ARG A 21 8.26 -7.45 -15.19
N PHE A 22 7.09 -7.41 -15.83
CA PHE A 22 6.00 -8.33 -15.54
C PHE A 22 6.22 -9.68 -16.24
N ASP A 23 7.26 -10.39 -15.78
CA ASP A 23 7.78 -11.65 -16.33
C ASP A 23 7.12 -12.91 -15.73
N GLY A 24 6.05 -12.74 -14.94
CA GLY A 24 5.31 -13.83 -14.30
C GLY A 24 5.67 -14.06 -12.82
N ARG A 25 6.73 -13.42 -12.31
CA ARG A 25 7.01 -13.41 -10.86
C ARG A 25 5.90 -12.68 -10.10
N PRO A 26 5.48 -13.17 -8.91
CA PRO A 26 4.50 -12.48 -8.08
C PRO A 26 4.94 -11.04 -7.82
N THR A 27 4.15 -10.08 -8.29
CA THR A 27 4.51 -8.65 -8.23
C THR A 27 3.36 -7.84 -7.65
N LEU A 28 3.69 -6.92 -6.74
CA LEU A 28 2.77 -5.90 -6.25
C LEU A 28 3.06 -4.58 -6.97
N LEU A 29 2.10 -4.11 -7.75
CA LEU A 29 2.12 -2.77 -8.33
C LEU A 29 1.37 -1.83 -7.38
N MET A 30 2.11 -1.01 -6.64
CA MET A 30 1.55 -0.03 -5.72
C MET A 30 1.35 1.32 -6.41
N LEU A 31 0.12 1.81 -6.38
CA LEU A 31 -0.30 3.11 -6.90
C LEU A 31 -0.75 3.97 -5.72
N ASP A 32 0.21 4.68 -5.12
CA ASP A 32 0.00 5.52 -3.95
C ASP A 32 -0.31 6.96 -4.37
N GLU A 33 -1.45 7.49 -3.93
CA GLU A 33 -2.00 8.81 -4.29
C GLU A 33 -2.02 9.07 -5.82
N ALA A 34 -2.11 8.00 -6.61
CA ALA A 34 -2.10 8.06 -8.07
C ALA A 34 -3.41 8.63 -8.67
N TRP A 35 -4.38 9.01 -7.82
CA TRP A 35 -5.65 9.62 -8.25
C TRP A 35 -5.42 10.89 -9.06
N VAL A 36 -4.36 11.66 -8.76
CA VAL A 36 -3.97 12.87 -9.51
C VAL A 36 -3.78 12.58 -11.01
N TYR A 37 -3.34 11.37 -11.36
CA TYR A 37 -3.11 10.99 -12.74
C TYR A 37 -4.34 10.33 -13.38
N LEU A 38 -5.40 10.02 -12.63
CA LEU A 38 -6.62 9.41 -13.18
C LEU A 38 -7.42 10.38 -14.06
N ASP A 39 -7.19 11.68 -13.94
CA ASP A 39 -7.76 12.69 -14.84
C ASP A 39 -7.02 12.74 -16.19
N ASN A 40 -5.81 12.19 -16.27
CA ASN A 40 -5.08 12.09 -17.54
C ASN A 40 -5.64 10.92 -18.37
N PRO A 41 -6.19 11.17 -19.58
CA PRO A 41 -6.85 10.12 -20.37
C PRO A 41 -5.95 8.93 -20.72
N LEU A 42 -4.65 9.17 -20.96
CA LEU A 42 -3.69 8.12 -21.32
C LEU A 42 -3.33 7.26 -20.10
N PHE A 43 -3.13 7.88 -18.95
CA PHE A 43 -2.89 7.16 -17.70
C PHE A 43 -4.12 6.34 -17.29
N ALA A 44 -5.31 6.96 -17.30
CA ALA A 44 -6.57 6.31 -17.01
C ALA A 44 -6.83 5.10 -17.92
N ALA A 45 -6.57 5.24 -19.23
CA ALA A 45 -6.68 4.13 -20.18
C ALA A 45 -5.72 2.98 -19.85
N ARG A 46 -4.45 3.29 -19.53
CA ARG A 46 -3.46 2.26 -19.16
C ARG A 46 -3.82 1.54 -17.88
N ILE A 47 -4.22 2.26 -16.82
CA ILE A 47 -4.67 1.64 -15.57
C ILE A 47 -5.88 0.73 -15.81
N ARG A 48 -6.86 1.19 -16.60
CA ARG A 48 -8.04 0.39 -16.96
C ARG A 48 -7.65 -0.90 -17.69
N GLU A 49 -6.69 -0.84 -18.60
CA GLU A 49 -6.14 -2.03 -19.27
C GLU A 49 -5.46 -2.96 -18.25
N TRP A 50 -4.56 -2.42 -17.43
CA TRP A 50 -3.82 -3.17 -16.44
C TRP A 50 -4.71 -3.93 -15.46
N LEU A 51 -5.78 -3.30 -14.97
CA LEU A 51 -6.75 -3.97 -14.09
C LEU A 51 -7.40 -5.21 -14.72
N LYS A 52 -7.46 -5.27 -16.06
CA LYS A 52 -7.99 -6.43 -16.80
C LYS A 52 -6.92 -7.48 -17.09
N VAL A 53 -5.70 -7.06 -17.44
CA VAL A 53 -4.70 -7.96 -18.03
C VAL A 53 -3.58 -8.38 -17.08
N LEU A 54 -3.34 -7.67 -15.99
CA LEU A 54 -2.18 -7.93 -15.12
C LEU A 54 -2.32 -9.18 -14.26
N ARG A 55 -3.55 -9.62 -13.99
CA ARG A 55 -3.82 -10.87 -13.26
C ARG A 55 -3.16 -12.09 -13.93
N LYS A 56 -3.20 -12.20 -15.27
CA LYS A 56 -2.56 -13.32 -16.01
C LYS A 56 -1.02 -13.24 -15.99
N LYS A 57 -0.45 -12.08 -15.64
CA LYS A 57 1.00 -11.89 -15.45
C LYS A 57 1.44 -12.06 -14.00
N ASN A 58 0.57 -12.57 -13.12
CA ASN A 58 0.84 -12.73 -11.68
C ASN A 58 1.14 -11.40 -10.96
N VAL A 59 0.50 -10.32 -11.43
CA VAL A 59 0.65 -8.98 -10.85
C VAL A 59 -0.64 -8.58 -10.15
N SER A 60 -0.52 -8.12 -8.91
CA SER A 60 -1.61 -7.52 -8.13
C SER A 60 -1.45 -6.01 -8.12
N VAL A 61 -2.52 -5.28 -8.46
CA VAL A 61 -2.54 -3.81 -8.43
C VAL A 61 -3.17 -3.36 -7.12
N ILE A 62 -2.47 -2.49 -6.38
CA ILE A 62 -2.92 -1.94 -5.11
C ILE A 62 -3.03 -0.42 -5.26
N PHE A 63 -4.23 0.12 -5.01
CA PHE A 63 -4.43 1.56 -4.88
C PHE A 63 -4.41 1.94 -3.40
N ALA A 64 -3.63 2.96 -3.07
CA ALA A 64 -3.66 3.63 -1.78
C ALA A 64 -4.06 5.09 -2.00
N THR A 65 -5.09 5.55 -1.29
CA THR A 65 -5.58 6.93 -1.33
C THR A 65 -6.08 7.33 0.05
N GLN A 66 -5.87 8.60 0.41
CA GLN A 66 -6.50 9.23 1.57
C GLN A 66 -7.96 9.62 1.31
N SER A 67 -8.35 9.78 0.05
CA SER A 67 -9.66 10.28 -0.35
C SER A 67 -10.32 9.35 -1.36
N LEU A 68 -11.44 8.76 -0.94
CA LEU A 68 -12.30 7.97 -1.83
C LEU A 68 -12.98 8.85 -2.87
N ALA A 69 -13.27 10.11 -2.53
CA ALA A 69 -13.94 11.06 -3.41
C ALA A 69 -13.20 11.22 -4.73
N ASP A 70 -11.86 11.34 -4.68
CA ASP A 70 -11.00 11.51 -5.86
C ASP A 70 -11.07 10.30 -6.80
N ILE A 71 -11.25 9.10 -6.25
CA ILE A 71 -11.48 7.92 -7.08
C ILE A 71 -12.89 7.94 -7.67
N THR A 72 -13.91 8.25 -6.88
CA THR A 72 -15.31 8.21 -7.35
C THR A 72 -15.66 9.27 -8.40
N GLY A 73 -14.88 10.36 -8.47
CA GLY A 73 -15.00 11.38 -9.51
C GLY A 73 -14.32 11.00 -10.83
N SER A 74 -13.45 9.99 -10.82
CA SER A 74 -12.63 9.64 -11.98
C SER A 74 -13.39 8.88 -13.07
N SER A 75 -12.96 9.03 -14.31
CA SER A 75 -13.49 8.32 -15.49
C SER A 75 -13.29 6.79 -15.44
N ILE A 76 -12.47 6.29 -14.51
CA ILE A 76 -12.20 4.86 -14.33
C ILE A 76 -12.78 4.30 -13.04
N ALA A 77 -13.57 5.08 -12.28
CA ALA A 77 -14.17 4.61 -11.03
C ALA A 77 -14.93 3.28 -11.18
N PRO A 78 -15.76 3.07 -12.23
CA PRO A 78 -16.43 1.78 -12.44
C PRO A 78 -15.45 0.61 -12.59
N ALA A 79 -14.35 0.81 -13.33
CA ALA A 79 -13.34 -0.22 -13.55
C ALA A 79 -12.57 -0.54 -12.25
N ILE A 80 -12.26 0.46 -11.43
CA ILE A 80 -11.64 0.26 -10.11
C ILE A 80 -12.60 -0.49 -9.19
N ILE A 81 -13.85 -0.05 -9.08
CA ILE A 81 -14.84 -0.68 -8.21
C ILE A 81 -15.03 -2.15 -8.61
N GLU A 82 -15.17 -2.45 -9.90
CA GLU A 82 -15.35 -3.81 -10.38
C GLU A 82 -14.09 -4.68 -10.20
N SER A 83 -12.92 -4.15 -10.55
CA SER A 83 -11.67 -4.92 -10.63
C SER A 83 -10.92 -5.02 -9.29
N CYS A 84 -11.26 -4.18 -8.31
CA CYS A 84 -10.70 -4.18 -6.95
C CYS A 84 -11.74 -4.63 -5.92
N PRO A 85 -12.06 -5.94 -5.84
CA PRO A 85 -13.08 -6.47 -4.93
C PRO A 85 -12.57 -6.66 -3.49
N GLN A 86 -11.26 -6.60 -3.26
CA GLN A 86 -10.67 -6.56 -1.93
C GLN A 86 -10.37 -5.11 -1.57
N ARG A 87 -10.98 -4.62 -0.49
CA ARG A 87 -10.84 -3.24 -0.04
C ARG A 87 -10.60 -3.23 1.45
N ILE A 88 -9.60 -2.46 1.88
CA ILE A 88 -9.28 -2.26 3.29
C ILE A 88 -9.55 -0.79 3.56
N PHE A 89 -10.57 -0.52 4.37
CA PHE A 89 -10.89 0.83 4.82
C PHE A 89 -10.24 1.06 6.18
N LEU A 90 -9.56 2.19 6.30
CA LEU A 90 -8.97 2.65 7.56
C LEU A 90 -10.00 3.50 8.33
N PRO A 91 -9.80 3.66 9.65
CA PRO A 91 -10.67 4.50 10.47
C PRO A 91 -10.79 5.91 9.93
N ASN A 92 -12.02 6.40 9.84
CA ASN A 92 -12.33 7.75 9.36
C ASN A 92 -13.59 8.26 10.08
N ASP A 93 -13.40 9.06 11.11
CA ASP A 93 -14.46 9.64 11.95
C ASP A 93 -15.47 10.47 11.14
N ARG A 94 -15.03 11.06 10.03
CA ARG A 94 -15.88 11.80 9.10
C ARG A 94 -16.67 10.93 8.14
N ALA A 95 -16.53 9.60 8.16
CA ALA A 95 -17.21 8.72 7.20
C ALA A 95 -18.75 8.83 7.23
N VAL A 96 -19.33 9.26 8.36
CA VAL A 96 -20.78 9.51 8.50
C VAL A 96 -21.22 10.88 8.00
N GLU A 97 -20.29 11.82 7.76
CA GLU A 97 -20.61 13.14 7.22
C GLU A 97 -21.13 13.02 5.77
N PRO A 98 -22.11 13.83 5.34
CA PRO A 98 -22.80 13.63 4.06
C PRO A 98 -21.86 13.50 2.84
N GLN A 99 -20.82 14.33 2.77
CA GLN A 99 -19.87 14.32 1.65
C GLN A 99 -19.05 13.03 1.61
N ALA A 100 -18.51 12.59 2.75
CA ALA A 100 -17.72 11.37 2.83
C ALA A 100 -18.60 10.13 2.65
N ARG A 101 -19.77 10.12 3.31
CA ARG A 101 -20.76 9.03 3.26
C ARG A 101 -21.12 8.66 1.81
N ALA A 102 -21.37 9.66 0.97
CA ALA A 102 -21.69 9.44 -0.44
C ALA A 102 -20.56 8.69 -1.20
N ALA A 103 -19.29 8.94 -0.87
CA ALA A 103 -18.18 8.20 -1.47
C ALA A 103 -18.14 6.74 -1.01
N TYR A 104 -18.32 6.48 0.30
CA TYR A 104 -18.38 5.11 0.83
C TYR A 104 -19.56 4.31 0.25
N GLU A 105 -20.73 4.94 0.12
CA GLU A 105 -21.91 4.33 -0.49
C GLU A 105 -21.66 3.95 -1.95
N ARG A 106 -20.98 4.80 -2.73
CA ARG A 106 -20.54 4.47 -4.11
C ARG A 106 -19.57 3.30 -4.18
N PHE A 107 -18.78 3.08 -3.14
CA PHE A 107 -17.93 1.89 -2.98
C PHE A 107 -18.70 0.65 -2.47
N GLY A 108 -20.03 0.77 -2.29
CA GLY A 108 -20.92 -0.32 -1.93
C GLY A 108 -20.97 -0.62 -0.44
N LEU A 109 -20.63 0.35 0.42
CA LEU A 109 -20.85 0.21 1.85
C LEU A 109 -22.27 0.61 2.21
N ASN A 110 -22.89 -0.16 3.10
CA ASN A 110 -24.14 0.22 3.75
C ASN A 110 -23.89 1.09 4.98
N GLU A 111 -24.96 1.68 5.51
CA GLU A 111 -24.93 2.55 6.69
C GLU A 111 -24.17 1.94 7.88
N ARG A 112 -24.45 0.68 8.21
CA ARG A 112 -23.80 0.01 9.33
C ARG A 112 -22.29 -0.17 9.11
N GLN A 113 -21.87 -0.43 7.89
CA GLN A 113 -20.45 -0.57 7.55
C GLN A 113 -19.73 0.79 7.65
N ILE A 114 -20.39 1.86 7.23
CA ILE A 114 -19.88 3.24 7.34
C ILE A 114 -19.74 3.62 8.82
N GLU A 115 -20.73 3.31 9.66
CA GLU A 115 -20.64 3.50 11.11
C GLU A 115 -19.47 2.73 11.75
N LEU A 116 -19.22 1.50 11.30
CA LEU A 116 -18.08 0.70 11.78
C LEU A 116 -16.76 1.37 11.44
N VAL A 117 -16.61 1.88 10.21
CA VAL A 117 -15.42 2.63 9.78
C VAL A 117 -15.26 3.92 10.58
N ALA A 118 -16.36 4.63 10.87
CA ALA A 118 -16.34 5.88 11.63
C ALA A 118 -15.95 5.70 13.10
N ARG A 119 -16.36 4.58 13.71
CA ARG A 119 -16.09 4.28 15.13
C ARG A 119 -14.82 3.46 15.36
N ALA A 120 -14.14 3.06 14.29
CA ALA A 120 -12.93 2.26 14.36
C ALA A 120 -11.78 3.04 15.02
N THR A 121 -10.88 2.32 15.71
CA THR A 121 -9.72 2.92 16.38
C THR A 121 -8.53 3.05 15.42
N PRO A 122 -8.00 4.27 15.18
CA PRO A 122 -6.81 4.49 14.37
C PRO A 122 -5.63 3.61 14.79
N LYS A 123 -4.82 3.16 13.81
CA LYS A 123 -3.64 2.30 14.01
C LYS A 123 -3.91 0.93 14.66
N ARG A 124 -5.19 0.54 14.78
CA ARG A 124 -5.59 -0.71 15.43
C ARG A 124 -6.63 -1.45 14.61
N HIS A 125 -7.72 -0.77 14.27
CA HIS A 125 -8.83 -1.35 13.53
C HIS A 125 -8.70 -1.11 12.03
N TYR A 126 -9.06 -2.12 11.26
CA TYR A 126 -9.14 -2.08 9.80
C TYR A 126 -10.44 -2.77 9.38
N TYR A 127 -11.14 -2.21 8.40
CA TYR A 127 -12.37 -2.79 7.88
C TYR A 127 -12.11 -3.43 6.52
N LEU A 128 -12.16 -4.76 6.46
CA LEU A 128 -12.03 -5.52 5.22
C LEU A 128 -13.39 -5.69 4.56
N GLN A 129 -13.49 -5.32 3.28
CA GLN A 129 -14.54 -5.75 2.38
C GLN A 129 -13.94 -6.72 1.35
N SER A 130 -14.54 -7.90 1.20
CA SER A 130 -14.02 -8.91 0.29
C SER A 130 -15.13 -9.80 -0.28
N ARG A 131 -14.81 -10.57 -1.32
CA ARG A 131 -15.73 -11.59 -1.87
C ARG A 131 -16.16 -12.65 -0.85
N ARG A 132 -15.36 -12.88 0.20
CA ARG A 132 -15.66 -13.86 1.27
C ARG A 132 -16.48 -13.27 2.41
N GLY A 133 -16.82 -11.99 2.34
CA GLY A 133 -17.50 -11.26 3.40
C GLY A 133 -16.68 -10.09 3.92
N ASN A 134 -17.27 -9.40 4.89
CA ASN A 134 -16.79 -8.11 5.38
C ASN A 134 -16.60 -8.17 6.90
N ARG A 135 -15.51 -7.62 7.42
CA ARG A 135 -15.17 -7.72 8.84
C ARG A 135 -14.28 -6.57 9.31
N LEU A 136 -14.59 -6.04 10.49
CA LEU A 136 -13.67 -5.23 11.27
C LEU A 136 -12.67 -6.17 11.97
N PHE A 137 -11.38 -5.90 11.81
CA PHE A 137 -10.32 -6.73 12.38
C PHE A 137 -9.18 -5.87 12.94
N GLU A 138 -8.38 -6.50 13.80
CA GLU A 138 -7.13 -5.97 14.34
C GLU A 138 -5.98 -6.75 13.73
N LEU A 139 -4.89 -6.06 13.40
CA LEU A 139 -3.64 -6.74 13.07
C LEU A 139 -3.02 -7.21 14.39
N GLY A 140 -3.01 -8.52 14.62
CA GLY A 140 -2.33 -9.14 15.76
C GLY A 140 -0.80 -9.09 15.59
N LEU A 141 -0.24 -7.90 15.44
CA LEU A 141 1.19 -7.71 15.22
C LEU A 141 1.95 -8.05 16.50
N GLY A 142 2.71 -9.14 16.45
CA GLY A 142 3.68 -9.46 17.50
C GLY A 142 4.80 -8.42 17.57
N PRO A 143 5.67 -8.46 18.60
CA PRO A 143 6.68 -7.44 18.85
C PRO A 143 7.60 -7.16 17.65
N ILE A 144 8.02 -8.21 16.93
CA ILE A 144 8.83 -8.08 15.70
C ILE A 144 8.07 -7.32 14.62
N ALA A 145 6.85 -7.76 14.30
CA ALA A 145 6.06 -7.15 13.24
C ALA A 145 5.68 -5.70 13.56
N LEU A 146 5.39 -5.41 14.83
CA LEU A 146 5.12 -4.04 15.28
C LEU A 146 6.37 -3.17 15.23
N ALA A 147 7.55 -3.69 15.59
CA ALA A 147 8.81 -2.96 15.49
C ALA A 147 9.10 -2.52 14.06
N LEU A 148 8.83 -3.38 13.08
CA LEU A 148 9.05 -3.10 11.65
C LEU A 148 7.94 -2.24 11.04
N CYS A 149 6.68 -2.68 11.16
CA CYS A 149 5.54 -2.04 10.49
C CYS A 149 5.07 -0.76 11.19
N GLY A 150 5.39 -0.60 12.48
CA GLY A 150 5.02 0.57 13.29
C GLY A 150 6.07 1.67 13.36
N ALA A 151 7.24 1.51 12.73
CA ALA A 151 8.36 2.44 12.79
C ALA A 151 8.19 3.69 11.89
N SER A 152 7.02 4.31 11.91
CA SER A 152 6.72 5.47 11.07
C SER A 152 6.87 6.82 11.79
N ASP A 153 7.13 6.82 13.10
CA ASP A 153 7.31 8.04 13.87
C ASP A 153 8.73 8.62 13.69
N PRO A 154 8.93 9.93 13.91
CA PRO A 154 10.23 10.58 13.70
C PRO A 154 11.38 9.96 14.51
N ALA A 155 11.12 9.51 15.74
CA ALA A 155 12.17 8.92 16.57
C ALA A 155 12.62 7.57 16.01
N ALA A 156 11.68 6.75 15.51
CA ALA A 156 11.99 5.51 14.83
C ALA A 156 12.77 5.74 13.53
N GLN A 157 12.44 6.77 12.75
CA GLN A 157 13.18 7.12 11.52
C GLN A 157 14.61 7.57 11.82
N THR A 158 14.81 8.45 12.80
CA THR A 158 16.16 8.86 13.24
C THR A 158 16.98 7.67 13.72
N LEU A 159 16.37 6.75 14.47
CA LEU A 159 17.05 5.52 14.90
C LEU A 159 17.48 4.65 13.71
N ILE A 160 16.60 4.49 12.71
CA ILE A 160 16.91 3.74 11.49
C ILE A 160 18.08 4.39 10.75
N ASP A 161 18.07 5.71 10.58
CA ASP A 161 19.12 6.45 9.89
C ASP A 161 20.47 6.31 10.59
N ASN A 162 20.50 6.43 11.92
CA ASN A 162 21.72 6.27 12.71
C ASN A 162 22.31 4.86 12.54
N ILE A 163 21.50 3.81 12.70
CA ILE A 163 21.94 2.42 12.54
C ILE A 163 22.50 2.17 11.13
N LEU A 164 21.81 2.67 10.10
CA LEU A 164 22.25 2.51 8.71
C LEU A 164 23.56 3.27 8.43
N SER A 165 23.76 4.43 9.07
CA SER A 165 24.96 5.25 8.90
C SER A 165 26.20 4.65 9.57
N GLU A 166 26.04 4.02 10.74
CA GLU A 166 27.14 3.50 11.55
C GLU A 166 27.60 2.12 11.08
N GLU A 167 26.66 1.25 10.69
CA GLU A 167 26.95 -0.18 10.49
C GLU A 167 26.47 -0.75 9.14
N GLY A 168 25.78 0.07 8.33
CA GLY A 168 25.31 -0.33 7.01
C GLY A 168 24.12 -1.30 7.02
N ARG A 169 23.77 -1.81 5.83
CA ARG A 169 22.53 -2.60 5.62
C ARG A 169 22.61 -4.05 6.12
N GLY A 170 23.81 -4.60 6.27
CA GLY A 170 24.02 -6.02 6.59
C GLY A 170 23.61 -6.39 8.02
N SER A 171 23.92 -5.52 9.00
CA SER A 171 23.58 -5.73 10.42
C SER A 171 22.27 -5.06 10.85
N PHE A 172 21.64 -4.30 9.95
CA PHE A 172 20.48 -3.44 10.24
C PHE A 172 19.40 -4.16 11.07
N ALA A 173 18.93 -5.32 10.62
CA ALA A 173 17.80 -6.00 11.25
C ALA A 173 18.09 -6.41 12.70
N ALA A 174 19.28 -6.98 12.96
CA ALA A 174 19.68 -7.41 14.30
C ALA A 174 19.82 -6.20 15.24
N ARG A 175 20.49 -5.14 14.80
CA ARG A 175 20.72 -3.93 15.60
C ARG A 175 19.44 -3.15 15.85
N PHE A 176 18.57 -3.07 14.84
CA PHE A 176 17.27 -2.44 14.99
C PHE A 176 16.41 -3.18 16.02
N PHE A 177 16.43 -4.52 16.04
CA PHE A 177 15.74 -5.27 17.08
C PHE A 177 16.32 -5.06 18.47
N SER A 178 17.65 -5.13 18.64
CA SER A 178 18.28 -4.80 19.93
C SER A 178 17.96 -3.38 20.40
N ALA A 179 18.05 -2.38 19.53
CA ALA A 179 17.70 -0.99 19.84
C ALA A 179 16.22 -0.81 20.22
N ARG A 180 15.35 -1.72 19.78
CA ARG A 180 13.92 -1.75 20.14
C ARG A 180 13.64 -2.65 21.35
N GLY A 181 14.67 -3.13 22.06
CA GLY A 181 14.54 -4.00 23.23
C GLY A 181 14.14 -5.43 22.90
N LEU A 182 14.40 -5.87 21.67
CA LEU A 182 14.09 -7.21 21.16
C LEU A 182 15.38 -8.01 20.92
N ASP A 183 16.26 -8.06 21.93
CA ASP A 183 17.55 -8.76 21.83
C ASP A 183 17.39 -10.23 21.44
N TRP A 184 16.38 -10.90 21.98
CA TRP A 184 16.04 -12.29 21.60
C TRP A 184 15.77 -12.44 20.10
N ALA A 185 15.18 -11.43 19.45
CA ALA A 185 14.91 -11.46 18.02
C ALA A 185 16.18 -11.18 17.21
N ALA A 186 17.07 -10.34 17.73
CA ALA A 186 18.39 -10.12 17.16
C ALA A 186 19.25 -11.39 17.21
N GLU A 187 19.23 -12.11 18.34
CA GLU A 187 19.90 -13.41 18.50
C GLU A 187 19.31 -14.47 17.57
N LEU A 188 17.99 -14.53 17.45
CA LEU A 188 17.31 -15.47 16.55
C LEU A 188 17.74 -15.26 15.10
N LEU A 189 17.91 -14.02 14.64
CA LEU A 189 18.39 -13.73 13.28
C LEU A 189 19.77 -14.32 13.00
N GLN A 190 20.67 -14.38 13.99
CA GLN A 190 22.01 -14.94 13.82
C GLN A 190 21.99 -16.44 13.53
N GLN A 191 20.90 -17.14 13.91
CA GLN A 191 20.70 -18.57 13.63
C GLN A 191 20.26 -18.82 12.17
N PHE A 192 19.83 -17.77 11.46
CA PHE A 192 19.45 -17.82 10.05
C PHE A 192 20.36 -16.90 9.22
N PRO A 193 21.66 -17.25 9.07
CA PRO A 193 22.57 -16.44 8.27
C PRO A 193 22.02 -16.26 6.86
N GLN A 194 22.02 -15.01 6.39
CA GLN A 194 21.60 -14.69 5.02
C GLN A 194 22.43 -15.54 4.06
N PRO A 195 21.82 -16.20 3.05
CA PRO A 195 22.60 -16.85 2.01
C PRO A 195 23.51 -15.80 1.39
N ASN A 196 24.81 -16.08 1.39
CA ASN A 196 25.83 -15.19 0.84
C ASN A 196 25.35 -14.74 -0.55
N LYS A 197 25.04 -13.46 -0.73
CA LYS A 197 24.89 -12.86 -2.06
C LYS A 197 26.29 -12.69 -2.65
N GLU A 198 26.99 -13.79 -2.87
CA GLU A 198 28.19 -13.83 -3.67
C GLU A 198 27.90 -14.64 -4.94
N GLN A 199 28.12 -13.95 -6.07
CA GLN A 199 28.25 -14.47 -7.42
C GLN A 199 26.94 -14.79 -8.18
N SER A 200 26.27 -13.73 -8.62
CA SER A 200 25.71 -13.72 -9.97
C SER A 200 26.45 -12.62 -10.74
N SER A 201 27.51 -13.04 -11.43
CA SER A 201 28.16 -12.30 -12.50
C SER A 201 27.21 -12.09 -13.68
#